data_AF-A0A7X6SIJ4-F1
#
_entry.id   AF-A0A7X6SIJ4-F1
#
_cell.length_a   1.000
_cell.length_b   1.000
_cell.length_c   1.000
_cell.angle_alpha   90.00
_cell.angle_beta   90.00
_cell.angle_gamma   90.00
#
_symmetry.space_group_name_H-M   'P 1'
#
loop_
_entity.id
_entity.type
_entity.pdbx_description
1 polymer ?
#
loop_
_entity_poly.entity_id
_entity_poly.type
_entity_poly.pdbx_seq_one_letter_code
_entity_poly.pdbx_strand_id
1 'polypeptide(L)'
;MTAPIYSSSFTPPGPKTFDPDEHLEHDVFHRIMVGAVSGFLLVGVIVFLGAPWAGLGAVSALGVGAFSGFWSGSISGGMVGGLTVIDRENAKLAQNDPDSAALH
;
A
#
# COMPACT_ATOMS: atom_id res chain seq x y z
N MET A 1 44.96 -38.31 -9.65
CA MET A 1 43.53 -37.95 -9.54
C MET A 1 43.44 -36.71 -8.66
N THR A 2 43.31 -35.53 -9.27
CA THR A 2 43.24 -34.23 -8.58
C THR A 2 41.78 -33.85 -8.39
N ALA A 3 41.34 -33.68 -7.15
CA ALA A 3 39.98 -33.25 -6.82
C ALA A 3 39.75 -31.78 -7.23
N PRO A 4 38.56 -31.41 -7.73
CA PRO A 4 38.24 -30.02 -8.04
C PRO A 4 38.06 -29.20 -6.75
N ILE A 5 38.78 -28.08 -6.66
CA ILE A 5 38.60 -27.08 -5.61
C ILE A 5 37.31 -26.32 -5.92
N TYR A 6 36.28 -26.51 -5.11
CA TYR A 6 35.10 -25.64 -5.11
C TYR A 6 35.51 -24.28 -4.53
N SER A 7 35.71 -23.31 -5.41
CA SER A 7 35.75 -21.90 -5.02
C SER A 7 34.32 -21.44 -4.72
N SER A 8 33.92 -21.47 -3.45
CA SER A 8 32.73 -20.76 -3.01
C SER A 8 33.03 -19.26 -3.08
N SER A 9 32.55 -18.59 -4.12
CA SER A 9 32.52 -17.13 -4.16
C SER A 9 31.57 -16.64 -3.07
N PHE A 10 32.11 -16.46 -1.87
CA PHE A 10 31.49 -15.63 -0.85
C PHE A 10 31.60 -14.19 -1.34
N THR A 11 30.56 -13.73 -2.03
CA THR A 11 30.36 -12.31 -2.28
C THR A 11 29.98 -11.71 -0.92
N PRO A 12 30.81 -10.84 -0.31
CA PRO A 12 30.36 -10.12 0.87
C PRO A 12 29.08 -9.38 0.49
N PRO A 13 28.04 -9.34 1.35
CA PRO A 13 26.90 -8.45 1.09
C PRO A 13 27.49 -7.06 0.90
N GLY A 14 27.35 -6.53 -0.32
CA GLY A 14 27.80 -5.19 -0.63
C GLY A 14 27.21 -4.21 0.38
N PRO A 15 27.88 -3.08 0.65
CA PRO A 15 27.29 -2.04 1.48
C PRO A 15 25.88 -1.79 0.95
N LYS A 16 24.87 -1.92 1.83
CA LYS A 16 23.48 -1.58 1.49
C LYS A 16 23.49 -0.10 1.12
N THR A 17 23.66 0.19 -0.15
CA THR A 17 23.47 1.52 -0.71
C THR A 17 22.04 1.88 -0.36
N PHE A 18 21.87 2.93 0.42
CA PHE A 18 20.56 3.49 0.71
C PHE A 18 19.87 3.74 -0.63
N ASP A 19 18.92 2.89 -0.98
CA ASP A 19 18.09 3.04 -2.16
C ASP A 19 16.86 3.85 -1.73
N PRO A 20 16.83 5.17 -1.99
CA PRO A 20 15.69 5.99 -1.63
C PRO A 20 14.41 5.50 -2.31
N ASP A 21 14.52 4.81 -3.45
CA ASP A 21 13.36 4.30 -4.18
C ASP A 21 12.70 3.12 -3.45
N GLU A 22 13.48 2.26 -2.78
CA GLU A 22 12.94 1.15 -1.97
C GLU A 22 12.14 1.64 -0.75
N HIS A 23 12.61 2.69 -0.08
CA HIS A 23 11.85 3.33 1.02
C HIS A 23 10.56 4.00 0.52
N LEU A 24 10.62 4.61 -0.67
CA LEU A 24 9.49 5.29 -1.28
C LEU A 24 8.42 4.30 -1.76
N GLU A 25 8.82 3.16 -2.31
CA GLU A 25 7.91 2.08 -2.68
C GLU A 25 7.23 1.48 -1.44
N HIS A 26 7.98 1.30 -0.36
CA HIS A 26 7.43 0.82 0.90
C HIS A 26 6.36 1.78 1.47
N ASP A 27 6.60 3.09 1.45
CA ASP A 27 5.64 4.08 1.95
C ASP A 27 4.36 4.16 1.12
N VAL A 28 4.48 4.12 -0.21
CA VAL A 28 3.32 4.10 -1.12
C VAL A 28 2.51 2.81 -0.93
N PHE A 29 3.20 1.67 -0.88
CA PHE A 29 2.57 0.38 -0.64
C PHE A 29 1.87 0.33 0.72
N HIS A 30 2.51 0.86 1.77
CA HIS A 30 1.92 0.92 3.10
C HIS A 30 0.64 1.74 3.12
N ARG A 31 0.63 2.91 2.46
CA ARG A 31 -0.58 3.77 2.36
C ARG A 31 -1.70 3.10 1.58
N ILE A 32 -1.39 2.41 0.48
CA ILE A 32 -2.36 1.61 -0.28
C ILE A 32 -2.97 0.53 0.63
N MET A 33 -2.14 -0.19 1.38
CA MET A 33 -2.59 -1.24 2.29
C MET A 33 -3.46 -0.69 3.42
N VAL A 34 -3.09 0.46 4.00
CA VAL A 34 -3.90 1.14 5.02
C VAL A 34 -5.27 1.55 4.45
N GLY A 35 -5.29 2.13 3.23
CA GLY A 35 -6.54 2.46 2.54
C GLY A 35 -7.40 1.23 2.27
N ALA A 36 -6.78 0.12 1.87
CA ALA A 36 -7.50 -1.11 1.58
C ALA A 36 -8.07 -1.79 2.82
N VAL A 37 -7.30 -1.91 3.88
CA VAL A 37 -7.75 -2.51 5.15
C VAL A 37 -8.83 -1.64 5.79
N SER A 38 -8.66 -0.32 5.80
CA SER A 38 -9.65 0.59 6.37
C SER A 38 -10.96 0.57 5.58
N GLY A 39 -10.92 0.62 4.25
CA GLY A 39 -12.11 0.49 3.40
C GLY A 39 -12.81 -0.86 3.59
N PHE A 40 -12.05 -1.95 3.70
CA PHE A 40 -12.59 -3.28 3.98
C PHE A 40 -13.34 -3.33 5.30
N LEU A 41 -12.70 -2.88 6.38
CA LEU A 41 -13.26 -2.95 7.73
C LEU A 41 -14.47 -2.03 7.85
N LEU A 42 -14.40 -0.82 7.31
CA LEU A 42 -15.48 0.15 7.44
C LEU A 42 -16.76 -0.36 6.76
N VAL A 43 -16.65 -0.86 5.53
CA VAL A 43 -17.81 -1.42 4.82
C VAL A 43 -18.26 -2.75 5.40
N GLY A 44 -17.33 -3.65 5.74
CA GLY A 44 -17.65 -4.93 6.37
C GLY A 44 -18.41 -4.77 7.69
N VAL A 45 -18.01 -3.81 8.53
CA VAL A 45 -18.70 -3.48 9.80
C VAL A 45 -20.08 -2.89 9.55
N ILE A 46 -20.22 -1.96 8.60
CA ILE A 46 -21.54 -1.37 8.28
C ILE A 46 -22.50 -2.46 7.82
N VAL A 47 -22.06 -3.35 6.93
CA VAL A 47 -22.90 -4.44 6.42
C VAL A 47 -23.26 -5.44 7.52
N PHE A 48 -22.30 -5.78 8.39
CA PHE A 48 -22.56 -6.68 9.50
C PHE A 48 -23.57 -6.09 10.50
N LEU A 49 -23.44 -4.80 10.85
CA LEU A 49 -24.37 -4.10 11.73
C LEU A 49 -25.73 -3.83 11.07
N GLY A 50 -25.76 -3.70 9.74
CA GLY A 50 -26.97 -3.55 8.94
C GLY A 50 -27.71 -4.87 8.69
N ALA A 51 -27.04 -6.01 8.86
CA ALA A 51 -27.62 -7.33 8.58
C ALA A 51 -28.91 -7.66 9.36
N PRO A 52 -29.07 -7.29 10.65
CA PRO A 52 -30.32 -7.51 11.39
C PRO A 52 -31.51 -6.77 10.76
N TRP A 53 -31.28 -5.57 10.20
CA TRP A 53 -32.31 -4.76 9.55
C TRP A 53 -32.77 -5.35 8.22
N ALA A 54 -31.88 -6.09 7.55
CA ALA A 54 -32.16 -6.78 6.29
C ALA A 54 -32.62 -8.23 6.48
N GLY A 55 -32.80 -8.69 7.73
CA GLY A 55 -33.20 -10.07 8.03
C GLY A 55 -32.12 -11.12 7.68
N LEU A 56 -30.86 -10.71 7.52
CA LEU A 56 -29.76 -11.63 7.26
C LEU A 56 -29.31 -12.33 8.55
N GLY A 57 -29.10 -13.65 8.46
CA GLY A 57 -28.41 -14.40 9.51
C GLY A 57 -26.92 -14.04 9.59
N ALA A 58 -26.28 -14.32 10.73
CA ALA A 58 -24.89 -13.95 10.97
C ALA A 58 -23.90 -14.46 9.90
N VAL A 59 -24.13 -15.65 9.36
CA VAL A 59 -23.27 -16.25 8.32
C VAL A 59 -23.41 -15.50 6.99
N SER A 60 -24.64 -15.13 6.59
CA SER A 60 -24.85 -14.38 5.36
C SER A 60 -24.39 -12.92 5.50
N ALA A 61 -24.53 -12.33 6.69
CA ALA A 61 -23.97 -11.02 7.03
C ALA A 61 -22.45 -10.99 6.86
N LEU A 62 -21.74 -12.00 7.35
CA LEU A 62 -20.29 -12.13 7.19
C LEU A 62 -19.89 -12.31 5.72
N GLY A 63 -20.64 -13.11 4.96
CA GLY A 63 -20.38 -13.30 3.53
C GLY A 63 -20.54 -12.02 2.72
N VAL A 64 -21.65 -11.30 2.91
CA VAL A 64 -21.91 -10.02 2.22
C VAL A 64 -20.94 -8.94 2.71
N GLY A 65 -20.63 -8.90 4.01
CA GLY A 65 -19.65 -7.98 4.58
C GLY A 65 -18.24 -8.21 4.06
N ALA A 66 -17.80 -9.46 3.97
CA ALA A 66 -16.49 -9.80 3.41
C ALA A 66 -16.41 -9.49 1.91
N PHE A 67 -17.45 -9.79 1.14
CA PHE A 67 -17.49 -9.47 -0.29
C PHE A 67 -17.48 -7.97 -0.53
N SER A 68 -18.38 -7.23 0.10
CA SER A 68 -18.48 -5.77 -0.05
C SER A 68 -17.24 -5.06 0.50
N GLY A 69 -16.73 -5.51 1.65
CA GLY A 69 -15.49 -5.02 2.23
C GLY A 69 -14.30 -5.24 1.29
N PHE A 70 -14.17 -6.41 0.66
CA PHE A 70 -13.03 -6.70 -0.23
C PHE A 70 -12.96 -5.73 -1.42
N TRP A 71 -14.10 -5.49 -2.06
CA TRP A 71 -14.19 -4.56 -3.16
C TRP A 71 -14.01 -3.10 -2.71
N SER A 72 -14.65 -2.72 -1.60
CA SER A 72 -14.49 -1.36 -1.06
C SER A 72 -13.06 -1.08 -0.65
N GLY A 73 -12.40 -2.02 0.02
CA GLY A 73 -10.99 -1.91 0.38
C GLY A 73 -10.13 -1.73 -0.85
N SER A 74 -10.30 -2.58 -1.87
CA SER A 74 -9.49 -2.46 -3.10
C SER A 74 -9.64 -1.09 -3.78
N ILE A 75 -10.86 -0.53 -3.82
CA ILE A 75 -11.13 0.81 -4.37
C ILE A 75 -10.51 1.91 -3.49
N SER A 76 -10.71 1.85 -2.17
CA SER A 76 -10.15 2.82 -1.23
C SER A 76 -8.61 2.81 -1.25
N GLY A 77 -7.99 1.63 -1.27
CA GLY A 77 -6.55 1.47 -1.38
C GLY A 77 -6.00 2.02 -2.70
N GLY A 78 -6.67 1.74 -3.82
CA GLY A 78 -6.30 2.31 -5.12
C GLY A 78 -6.41 3.84 -5.15
N MET A 79 -7.45 4.41 -4.55
CA MET A 79 -7.63 5.86 -4.46
C MET A 79 -6.55 6.53 -3.60
N VAL A 80 -6.25 5.96 -2.43
CA VAL A 80 -5.18 6.46 -1.54
C VAL A 80 -3.80 6.34 -2.21
N GLY A 81 -3.56 5.23 -2.92
CA GLY A 81 -2.35 5.06 -3.73
C GLY A 81 -2.21 6.13 -4.81
N GLY A 82 -3.28 6.35 -5.58
CA GLY A 82 -3.32 7.37 -6.62
C GLY A 82 -3.05 8.78 -6.08
N LEU A 83 -3.69 9.15 -4.96
CA LEU A 83 -3.44 10.44 -4.30
C LEU A 83 -1.98 10.57 -3.83
N THR A 84 -1.40 9.50 -3.28
CA THR A 84 -0.01 9.51 -2.83
C THR A 84 0.97 9.71 -3.99
N VAL A 85 0.67 9.15 -5.18
CA VAL A 85 1.48 9.36 -6.39
C VAL A 85 1.34 10.80 -6.90
N ILE A 86 0.11 11.34 -6.94
CA ILE A 86 -0.14 12.72 -7.38
C ILE A 86 0.53 13.73 -6.43
N ASP A 87 0.41 13.54 -5.11
CA ASP A 87 1.06 14.40 -4.11
C ASP A 87 2.59 14.37 -4.28
N ARG A 88 3.16 13.22 -4.65
CA ARG A 88 4.58 13.09 -4.96
C ARG A 88 4.97 13.86 -6.21
N GLU A 89 4.17 13.80 -7.27
CA GLU A 89 4.42 14.56 -8.50
C GLU A 89 4.34 16.08 -8.24
N ASN A 90 3.34 16.50 -7.47
CA ASN A 90 3.17 17.90 -7.07
C ASN A 90 4.35 18.38 -6.19
N ALA A 91 4.83 17.55 -5.25
CA ALA A 91 6.00 17.88 -4.43
C ALA A 91 7.28 18.02 -5.27
N LYS A 92 7.47 17.15 -6.27
CA LYS A 92 8.60 17.25 -7.21
C LYS A 92 8.52 18.49 -8.09
N LEU A 93 7.34 18.90 -8.51
CA LEU A 93 7.14 20.13 -9.28
C LEU A 93 7.44 21.36 -8.42
N ALA A 94 6.96 21.40 -7.17
CA ALA A 94 7.26 22.48 -6.23
C ALA A 94 8.76 22.60 -5.90
N GLN A 95 9.49 21.48 -5.88
CA GLN A 95 10.94 21.47 -5.65
C GLN A 95 11.76 21.91 -6.87
N ASN A 96 11.23 21.69 -8.08
CA ASN A 96 11.88 22.02 -9.35
C ASN A 96 11.51 23.41 -9.88
N ASP A 97 10.67 24.16 -9.16
CA ASP A 97 10.32 25.53 -9.51
C ASP A 97 11.23 26.53 -8.76
N PRO A 98 12.35 26.99 -9.36
CA PRO A 98 13.30 27.90 -8.73
C PRO A 98 12.69 29.27 -8.37
N ASP A 99 11.50 29.61 -8.89
CA ASP A 99 10.84 30.89 -8.63
C ASP A 99 10.11 30.91 -7.27
N SER A 100 9.84 29.74 -6.67
CA SER A 100 9.22 29.64 -5.34
C SER A 100 10.19 29.91 -4.18
N ALA A 101 11.50 29.79 -4.40
CA ALA A 101 12.54 30.16 -3.43
C ALA A 101 12.84 31.68 -3.41
N ALA A 102 12.30 32.45 -4.36
CA ALA A 102 12.50 33.89 -4.47
C ALA A 102 11.37 34.75 -3.85
N LEU A 103 10.33 34.12 -3.28
CA LEU A 103 9.16 34.78 -2.70
C LEU A 103 8.99 34.59 -1.18
N HIS A 104 10.02 34.06 -0.50
CA HIS A 104 10.09 34.04 0.97
C HIS A 104 11.19 34.96 1.50
#